data_AF-A0A917ZFL0-F1
#
_entry.id   AF-A0A917ZFL0-F1
#
_cell.length_a   1.000
_cell.length_b   1.000
_cell.length_c   1.000
_cell.angle_alpha   90.00
_cell.angle_beta   90.00
_cell.angle_gamma   90.00
#
_symmetry.space_group_name_H-M   'P 1'
#
loop_
_entity.id
_entity.type
_entity.pdbx_description
1 polymer ?
#
loop_
_entity_poly.entity_id
_entity_poly.type
_entity_poly.pdbx_seq_one_letter_code
_entity_poly.pdbx_strand_id
1 'polypeptide(L)'
;MNEPAPPERPTTVVNLKGHRDDPDYDDVVYVGRPMHRGGWHLEGSPLANPFRPGPDGSREEIVEKYRDWLLARPELLELLPGLRGRRLGCWCLPLPCHAQVIAELADAGPPTGTEPGPE
;
A
#
# COMPACT_ATOMS: atom_id res chain seq x y z
N MET A 1 -6.92 -15.01 -25.10
CA MET A 1 -6.70 -15.74 -23.84
C MET A 1 -7.08 -14.76 -22.75
N ASN A 2 -8.33 -14.83 -22.27
CA ASN A 2 -8.85 -13.92 -21.27
C ASN A 2 -8.82 -14.70 -19.96
N GLU A 3 -7.81 -14.46 -19.14
CA GLU A 3 -7.70 -15.09 -17.83
C GLU A 3 -8.77 -14.47 -16.92
N PRO A 4 -9.63 -15.27 -16.27
CA PRO A 4 -10.58 -14.73 -15.30
C PRO A 4 -9.77 -14.09 -14.17
N ALA A 5 -10.04 -12.80 -13.91
CA ALA A 5 -9.44 -12.09 -12.80
C ALA A 5 -9.66 -12.89 -11.50
N PRO A 6 -8.60 -13.16 -10.69
CA PRO A 6 -8.75 -13.88 -9.43
C PRO A 6 -9.69 -13.11 -8.48
N PRO A 7 -10.32 -13.80 -7.51
CA PRO A 7 -11.44 -13.27 -6.75
C PRO A 7 -11.08 -11.99 -5.97
N GLU A 8 -11.43 -10.85 -6.56
CA GLU A 8 -12.05 -9.60 -6.05
C GLU A 8 -12.17 -9.35 -4.53
N ARG A 9 -11.15 -9.67 -3.74
CA ARG A 9 -11.00 -9.07 -2.41
C ARG A 9 -10.36 -7.69 -2.58
N PRO A 10 -10.91 -6.63 -1.95
CA PRO A 10 -10.27 -5.33 -1.99
C PRO A 10 -8.96 -5.39 -1.21
N THR A 11 -7.97 -4.66 -1.69
CA THR A 11 -6.73 -4.47 -0.95
C THR A 11 -7.04 -3.72 0.34
N THR A 12 -6.72 -4.29 1.50
CA THR A 12 -7.04 -3.69 2.80
C THR A 12 -5.77 -3.32 3.54
N VAL A 13 -5.85 -2.34 4.44
CA VAL A 13 -4.70 -1.93 5.26
C VAL A 13 -4.99 -2.21 6.72
N VAL A 14 -4.05 -2.88 7.38
CA VAL A 14 -4.16 -3.27 8.79
C VAL A 14 -3.02 -2.68 9.62
N ASN A 15 -3.30 -2.47 10.90
CA ASN A 15 -2.31 -1.98 11.85
C ASN A 15 -1.44 -3.13 12.37
N LEU A 16 -0.13 -3.07 12.14
CA LEU A 16 0.82 -4.08 12.63
C LEU A 16 1.26 -3.86 14.10
N LYS A 17 0.87 -2.74 14.72
CA LYS A 17 1.29 -2.41 16.08
C LYS A 17 0.70 -3.41 17.07
N GLY A 18 1.57 -4.13 17.79
CA GLY A 18 1.16 -5.09 18.81
C GLY A 18 0.86 -6.50 18.28
N HIS A 19 0.76 -6.67 16.95
CA HIS A 19 0.56 -7.96 16.29
C HIS A 19 1.89 -8.58 15.85
N ARG A 20 2.91 -8.45 16.71
CA ARG A 20 4.23 -9.03 16.44
C ARG A 20 4.15 -10.52 16.71
N ASP A 21 4.49 -11.34 15.72
CA ASP A 21 4.42 -12.82 15.79
C ASP A 21 2.98 -13.37 15.79
N ASP A 22 2.02 -12.56 15.31
CA ASP A 22 0.61 -12.95 15.25
C ASP A 22 0.36 -13.77 13.96
N PRO A 23 -0.04 -15.06 14.05
CA PRO A 23 -0.25 -15.89 12.87
C PRO A 23 -1.40 -15.38 11.98
N ASP A 24 -2.34 -14.61 12.52
CA ASP A 24 -3.40 -13.96 11.74
C ASP A 24 -2.87 -12.83 10.82
N TYR A 25 -1.62 -12.41 11.03
CA TYR A 25 -0.94 -11.36 10.28
C TYR A 25 0.18 -11.88 9.38
N ASP A 26 0.32 -13.21 9.24
CA ASP A 26 1.33 -13.83 8.37
C ASP A 26 1.11 -13.50 6.88
N ASP A 27 -0.16 -13.37 6.45
CA ASP A 27 -0.50 -12.94 5.08
C ASP A 27 -0.32 -11.43 4.84
N VAL A 28 -0.02 -10.64 5.88
CA VAL A 28 0.04 -9.19 5.78
C VAL A 28 1.36 -8.75 5.15
N VAL A 29 1.28 -8.13 3.98
CA VAL A 29 2.42 -7.60 3.25
C VAL A 29 2.86 -6.28 3.85
N TYR A 30 4.07 -6.25 4.40
CA TYR A 30 4.65 -5.03 4.93
C TYR A 30 5.13 -4.09 3.80
N VAL A 31 4.53 -2.90 3.70
CA VAL A 31 4.83 -1.90 2.65
C VAL A 31 5.53 -0.65 3.19
N GLY A 32 6.03 -0.69 4.42
CA GLY A 32 6.68 0.45 5.05
C GLY A 32 8.21 0.43 4.98
N ARG A 33 8.83 1.33 5.73
CA ARG A 33 10.29 1.49 5.84
C ARG A 33 10.92 0.34 6.63
N PRO A 34 12.20 -0.02 6.38
CA PRO A 34 12.83 -1.12 7.10
C PRO A 34 12.75 -0.91 8.61
N MET A 35 12.26 -1.92 9.33
CA MET A 35 12.02 -1.86 10.77
C MET A 35 12.78 -2.99 11.47
N HIS A 36 13.92 -2.63 12.06
CA HIS A 36 14.78 -3.53 12.83
C HIS A 36 14.71 -3.26 14.35
N ARG A 37 13.75 -2.43 14.79
CA ARG A 37 13.65 -1.95 16.18
C ARG A 37 12.47 -2.58 16.90
N GLY A 38 12.61 -2.83 18.21
CA GLY A 38 11.54 -3.41 19.02
C GLY A 38 11.30 -4.90 18.73
N GLY A 39 12.33 -5.61 18.26
CA GLY A 39 12.25 -7.04 17.94
C GLY A 39 11.48 -7.35 16.66
N TRP A 40 11.20 -6.36 15.82
CA TRP A 40 10.78 -6.54 14.43
C TRP A 40 12.02 -6.66 13.54
N HIS A 41 11.96 -7.51 12.53
CA HIS A 41 12.98 -7.62 11.47
C HIS A 41 12.29 -7.59 10.11
N LEU A 42 11.68 -6.45 9.79
CA LEU A 42 10.92 -6.27 8.56
C LEU A 42 11.78 -5.55 7.52
N GLU A 43 11.92 -6.15 6.35
CA GLU A 43 12.58 -5.54 5.20
C GLU A 43 11.78 -4.35 4.69
N GLY A 44 12.49 -3.32 4.25
CA GLY A 44 11.85 -2.13 3.68
C GLY A 44 11.24 -2.44 2.32
N SER A 45 10.01 -2.02 2.10
CA SER A 45 9.39 -2.13 0.78
C SER A 45 9.90 -1.02 -0.14
N PRO A 46 10.05 -1.27 -1.46
CA PRO A 46 10.31 -0.22 -2.44
C PRO A 46 9.19 0.85 -2.47
N LEU A 47 7.98 0.49 -2.03
CA LEU A 47 6.83 1.39 -1.92
C LEU A 47 6.81 2.16 -0.58
N ALA A 48 7.83 2.05 0.26
CA ALA A 48 7.89 2.78 1.52
C ALA A 48 7.85 4.30 1.29
N ASN A 49 7.08 5.02 2.10
CA ASN A 49 7.02 6.48 1.98
C ASN A 49 8.39 7.13 2.33
N PRO A 50 9.01 7.89 1.40
CA PRO A 50 10.24 8.62 1.68
C PRO A 50 10.01 9.89 2.53
N PHE A 51 8.80 10.47 2.50
CA PHE A 51 8.44 11.69 3.22
C PHE A 51 8.20 11.41 4.71
N ARG A 52 8.55 12.36 5.59
CA ARG A 52 8.39 12.21 7.03
C ARG A 52 7.48 13.29 7.62
N PRO A 53 6.49 12.90 8.44
CA PRO A 53 5.61 13.88 9.09
C PRO A 53 6.43 14.76 10.03
N GLY A 54 6.19 16.06 9.98
CA GLY A 54 6.99 17.07 10.67
C GLY A 54 7.74 17.95 9.66
N PRO A 55 8.97 17.59 9.27
CA PRO A 55 9.80 18.42 8.38
C PRO A 55 9.19 18.63 6.99
N ASP A 56 8.45 17.65 6.47
CA ASP A 56 7.86 17.70 5.12
C ASP A 56 6.39 18.17 5.11
N GLY A 57 5.81 18.43 6.29
CA GLY A 57 4.41 18.82 6.47
C GLY A 57 3.61 17.87 7.36
N SER A 58 2.29 18.06 7.34
CA SER A 58 1.33 17.21 8.06
C SER A 58 1.22 15.82 7.43
N ARG A 59 0.66 14.85 8.18
CA ARG A 59 0.46 13.47 7.68
C ARG A 59 -0.36 13.42 6.39
N GLU A 60 -1.38 14.26 6.29
CA GLU A 60 -2.23 14.36 5.11
C GLU A 60 -1.41 14.85 3.90
N GLU A 61 -0.69 15.96 4.06
CA GLU A 61 0.15 16.52 2.99
C GLU A 61 1.22 15.55 2.50
N ILE A 62 1.91 14.83 3.40
CA ILE A 62 2.93 13.85 2.98
C ILE A 62 2.31 12.64 2.29
N VAL A 63 1.06 12.28 2.61
CA VAL A 63 0.35 11.17 1.97
C VAL A 63 -0.10 11.59 0.58
N GLU A 64 -0.58 12.82 0.41
CA GLU A 64 -0.88 13.39 -0.91
C GLU A 64 0.37 13.52 -1.78
N LYS A 65 1.48 14.05 -1.22
CA LYS A 65 2.78 14.09 -1.90
C LYS A 65 3.27 12.70 -2.27
N TYR A 66 3.07 11.71 -1.39
CA TYR A 66 3.42 10.32 -1.67
C TYR A 66 2.59 9.76 -2.83
N ARG A 67 1.29 10.06 -2.91
CA ARG A 67 0.44 9.66 -4.02
C ARG A 67 0.97 10.18 -5.35
N ASP A 68 1.28 11.48 -5.42
CA ASP A 68 1.84 12.08 -6.64
C ASP A 68 3.21 11.47 -7.00
N TRP A 69 4.09 11.31 -6.00
CA TRP A 69 5.41 10.68 -6.14
C TRP A 69 5.34 9.24 -6.66
N LEU A 70 4.31 8.48 -6.24
CA LEU A 70 4.06 7.12 -6.67
C LEU A 70 3.50 7.08 -8.09
N LEU A 71 2.55 7.96 -8.41
CA LEU A 71 2.00 8.10 -9.77
C LEU A 71 3.05 8.55 -10.80
N ALA A 72 4.04 9.33 -10.37
CA ALA A 72 5.17 9.74 -11.20
C ALA A 72 6.18 8.60 -11.46
N ARG A 73 6.04 7.43 -10.81
CA ARG A 73 6.96 6.28 -10.93
C ARG A 73 6.26 5.05 -11.49
N PRO A 74 6.24 4.87 -12.82
CA PRO A 74 5.60 3.71 -13.43
C PRO A 74 6.20 2.39 -12.93
N GLU A 75 7.52 2.33 -12.69
CA GLU A 75 8.21 1.15 -12.14
C GLU A 75 7.63 0.64 -10.80
N LEU A 76 7.10 1.56 -9.98
CA LEU A 76 6.45 1.22 -8.72
C LEU A 76 4.97 0.89 -8.93
N LEU A 77 4.32 1.58 -9.87
CA LEU A 77 2.94 1.27 -10.26
C LEU A 77 2.81 -0.16 -10.80
N GLU A 78 3.83 -0.68 -11.48
CA GLU A 78 3.89 -2.07 -11.96
C GLU A 78 3.89 -3.10 -10.82
N LEU A 79 4.26 -2.71 -9.59
CA LEU A 79 4.21 -3.58 -8.41
C LEU A 79 2.81 -3.62 -7.77
N LEU A 80 1.96 -2.61 -8.02
CA LEU A 80 0.64 -2.49 -7.39
C LEU A 80 -0.32 -3.64 -7.74
N PRO A 81 -0.41 -4.14 -8.99
CA PRO A 81 -1.25 -5.28 -9.31
C PRO A 81 -0.92 -6.53 -8.48
N GLY A 82 0.34 -6.73 -8.11
CA GLY A 82 0.77 -7.85 -7.27
C GLY A 82 0.33 -7.72 -5.80
N LEU A 83 -0.07 -6.51 -5.37
CA LEU A 83 -0.61 -6.23 -4.05
C LEU A 83 -2.15 -6.25 -4.01
N ARG A 84 -2.80 -6.34 -5.18
CA ARG A 84 -4.25 -6.36 -5.28
C ARG A 84 -4.84 -7.54 -4.50
N GLY A 85 -5.77 -7.24 -3.61
CA GLY A 85 -6.43 -8.24 -2.76
C GLY A 85 -5.57 -8.81 -1.63
N ARG A 86 -4.39 -8.21 -1.38
CA ARG A 86 -3.58 -8.50 -0.20
C ARG A 86 -3.92 -7.58 0.96
N ARG A 87 -3.52 -7.98 2.16
CA ARG A 87 -3.61 -7.14 3.36
C ARG A 87 -2.27 -6.42 3.51
N LEU A 88 -2.27 -5.10 3.48
CA LEU A 88 -1.07 -4.29 3.63
C LEU A 88 -0.88 -3.86 5.09
N GLY A 89 0.33 -4.05 5.60
CA GLY A 89 0.67 -3.75 7.00
C GLY A 89 1.34 -2.39 7.14
N CYS A 90 0.80 -1.52 8.00
CA CYS A 90 1.37 -0.21 8.31
C CYS A 90 1.17 0.16 9.79
N TRP A 91 2.11 0.89 10.39
CA TRP A 91 1.98 1.40 11.77
C TRP A 91 1.27 2.75 11.89
N CYS A 92 0.99 3.42 10.77
CA CYS A 92 0.39 4.75 10.79
C CYS A 92 -1.11 4.73 11.11
N LEU A 93 -1.82 3.60 10.92
CA LEU A 93 -3.24 3.50 11.25
C LEU A 93 -3.53 3.84 12.72
N PRO A 94 -4.69 4.44 13.03
CA PRO A 94 -5.81 4.78 12.13
C PRO A 94 -5.63 6.10 11.36
N LEU A 95 -4.44 6.71 11.40
CA LEU A 95 -4.16 7.99 10.75
C LEU A 95 -3.80 7.76 9.27
N PRO A 96 -3.86 8.81 8.42
CA PRO A 96 -3.50 8.70 7.01
C PRO A 96 -2.16 7.98 6.80
N CYS A 97 -2.20 6.85 6.09
CA CYS A 97 -1.03 6.02 5.79
C CYS A 97 -0.80 5.92 4.28
N HIS A 98 0.46 5.89 3.87
CA HIS A 98 0.86 5.62 2.48
C HIS A 98 0.35 4.27 1.96
N ALA A 99 0.24 3.27 2.84
CA ALA A 99 -0.33 1.97 2.50
C ALA A 99 -1.80 2.04 2.05
N GLN A 100 -2.56 3.05 2.51
CA GLN A 100 -3.93 3.27 2.01
C GLN A 100 -3.90 3.71 0.56
N VAL A 101 -2.98 4.63 0.20
CA VAL A 101 -2.78 5.06 -1.19
C VAL A 101 -2.39 3.89 -2.08
N ILE A 102 -1.47 3.03 -1.63
CA ILE A 102 -1.08 1.81 -2.37
C ILE A 102 -2.31 0.91 -2.58
N ALA A 103 -3.08 0.66 -1.51
CA ALA A 103 -4.27 -0.18 -1.58
C ALA A 103 -5.31 0.38 -2.56
N GLU A 104 -5.58 1.69 -2.49
CA GLU A 104 -6.50 2.37 -3.40
C GLU A 104 -6.02 2.29 -4.85
N LEU A 105 -4.74 2.52 -5.13
CA LEU A 105 -4.21 2.44 -6.49
C LEU A 105 -4.15 1.00 -7.03
N ALA A 106 -3.84 0.02 -6.17
CA ALA A 106 -3.88 -1.40 -6.53
C ALA A 106 -5.32 -1.87 -6.83
N ASP A 107 -6.31 -1.32 -6.13
CA ASP A 107 -7.73 -1.64 -6.31
C ASP A 107 -8.37 -0.90 -7.49
N ALA A 108 -8.04 0.38 -7.68
CA ALA A 108 -8.50 1.18 -8.82
C ALA A 108 -7.94 0.67 -10.16
N GLY A 109 -6.83 -0.05 -10.14
CA GLY A 109 -6.10 -0.44 -11.35
C GLY A 109 -5.38 0.74 -12.00
N PRO A 110 -4.53 0.50 -13.02
CA PRO A 110 -4.06 1.61 -13.86
C PRO A 110 -5.28 2.32 -14.46
N PRO A 111 -5.24 3.65 -14.69
CA PRO A 111 -6.29 4.32 -15.44
C PRO A 111 -6.27 3.79 -16.87
N THR A 112 -6.93 2.66 -17.12
CA THR A 112 -7.36 2.26 -18.44
C THR A 112 -8.37 3.29 -18.88
N GLY A 113 -7.89 4.28 -19.65
CA GLY A 113 -8.78 5.07 -20.48
C GLY A 113 -9.59 4.10 -21.35
N THR A 114 -10.92 4.21 -21.27
CA THR A 114 -11.93 3.42 -22.01
C THR A 114 -12.04 1.99 -21.46
N GLU A 115 -13.18 1.55 -20.94
CA GLU A 115 -14.40 1.26 -21.72
C GLU A 115 -15.71 1.67 -21.03
N PRO A 116 -16.76 2.04 -21.79
CA PRO A 116 -18.11 2.30 -21.29
C PRO A 116 -18.76 1.00 -20.80
N GLY A 117 -19.44 1.07 -19.65
CA GLY A 117 -20.18 -0.05 -19.09
C GLY A 117 -21.29 -0.56 -20.02
N PRO A 118 -21.68 -1.84 -19.89
CA PRO A 118 -22.69 -2.43 -20.77
C PRO A 118 -24.11 -2.07 -20.33
N GLU A 119 -24.94 -1.90 -21.36
CA GLU A 119 -26.42 -1.91 -21.42
C GLU A 119 -27.18 -0.58 -21.21
#